data_AF-A0A7Y0ZCW7-F1
#
_entry.id   AF-A0A7Y0ZCW7-F1
#
_cell.length_a   1.000
_cell.length_b   1.000
_cell.length_c   1.000
_cell.angle_alpha   90.00
_cell.angle_beta   90.00
_cell.angle_gamma   90.00
#
_symmetry.space_group_name_H-M   'P 1'
#
loop_
_entity.id
_entity.type
_entity.pdbx_description
1 polymer ?
#
loop_
_entity_poly.entity_id
_entity_poly.type
_entity_poly.pdbx_seq_one_letter_code
_entity_poly.pdbx_strand_id
1 'polypeptide(L)'
;MSRNLCLTRQCLGLVTRIECSIRPLAGDNGMWTLLFAAGMSGEQPSTVKSQGPFHGPFVAERMLGTIVDSLTLHGYEQMDEPQIWCLHLQAHLRQLNGGQERLAL
;
A
#
# COMPACT_ATOMS: atom_id res chain seq x y z
N MET A 1 3.90 -1.49 14.43
CA MET A 1 3.31 -0.55 13.43
C MET A 1 2.00 -1.14 12.94
N SER A 2 1.03 -0.29 12.58
CA SER A 2 -0.18 -0.77 11.91
C SER A 2 0.15 -1.30 10.52
N ARG A 3 -0.51 -2.38 10.09
CA ARG A 3 -0.36 -2.97 8.74
C ARG A 3 -1.11 -2.18 7.67
N ASN A 4 -1.96 -1.25 8.07
CA ASN A 4 -2.67 -0.33 7.21
C ASN A 4 -2.38 1.08 7.68
N LEU A 5 -1.93 1.94 6.77
CA LEU A 5 -1.60 3.33 7.06
C LEU A 5 -2.26 4.24 6.05
N CYS A 6 -2.56 5.46 6.49
CA CYS A 6 -2.89 6.58 5.64
C CYS A 6 -1.84 7.66 5.86
N LEU A 7 -1.33 8.22 4.77
CA LEU A 7 -0.51 9.43 4.79
C LEU A 7 -1.14 10.50 3.92
N THR A 8 -1.12 11.74 4.38
CA THR A 8 -1.60 12.89 3.62
C THR A 8 -0.56 13.99 3.57
N ARG A 9 -0.57 14.78 2.51
CA ARG A 9 0.25 15.99 2.38
C ARG A 9 -0.59 17.11 1.79
N GLN A 10 -0.63 18.24 2.46
CA GLN A 10 -1.29 19.44 1.94
C GLN A 10 -0.32 20.27 1.10
N CYS A 11 -0.74 20.63 -0.11
CA CYS A 11 0.02 21.42 -1.06
C CYS A 11 -0.91 22.36 -1.83
N LEU A 12 -0.73 23.67 -1.69
CA LEU A 12 -1.48 24.68 -2.45
C LEU A 12 -3.01 24.52 -2.35
N GLY A 13 -3.52 24.14 -1.18
CA GLY A 13 -4.96 23.90 -0.94
C GLY A 13 -5.47 22.54 -1.43
N LEU A 14 -4.62 21.71 -2.03
CA LEU A 14 -4.92 20.32 -2.39
C LEU A 14 -4.34 19.37 -1.35
N VAL A 15 -5.02 18.27 -1.07
CA VAL A 15 -4.53 17.20 -0.19
C VAL A 15 -4.21 15.98 -1.03
N THR A 16 -2.93 15.61 -1.10
CA THR A 16 -2.55 14.31 -1.64
C THR A 16 -2.64 13.26 -0.55
N ARG A 17 -3.08 12.06 -0.92
CA ARG A 17 -3.33 10.94 -0.02
C ARG A 17 -2.59 9.71 -0.55
N ILE A 18 -1.98 8.96 0.36
CA ILE A 18 -1.38 7.65 0.12
C ILE A 18 -1.94 6.67 1.15
N GLU A 19 -2.53 5.58 0.68
CA GLU A 19 -2.96 4.46 1.50
C GLU A 19 -2.05 3.27 1.30
N CYS A 20 -1.55 2.72 2.40
CA CYS A 20 -0.64 1.57 2.40
C CYS A 20 -1.32 0.37 3.06
N SER A 21 -1.17 -0.84 2.52
CA SER A 21 -1.68 -2.06 3.14
C SER A 21 -0.70 -3.22 2.95
N ILE A 22 -0.33 -3.88 4.04
CA ILE A 22 0.48 -5.11 4.03
C ILE A 22 -0.44 -6.33 3.99
N ARG A 23 -0.30 -7.15 2.95
CA ARG A 23 -1.18 -8.31 2.70
C ARG A 23 -0.39 -9.58 2.37
N PRO A 24 -0.86 -10.76 2.80
CA PRO A 24 -0.33 -12.02 2.30
C PRO A 24 -0.72 -12.20 0.82
N LEU A 25 0.16 -12.84 0.04
CA LEU A 25 -0.17 -13.34 -1.29
C LEU A 25 -0.86 -14.70 -1.19
N ALA A 26 -1.56 -15.10 -2.25
CA ALA A 26 -2.24 -16.39 -2.31
C ALA A 26 -1.25 -17.57 -2.34
N GLY A 27 -1.76 -18.77 -2.04
CA GLY A 27 -1.00 -20.02 -2.12
C GLY A 27 -0.24 -20.40 -0.85
N ASP A 28 -0.51 -19.74 0.29
CA ASP A 28 0.02 -20.09 1.63
C ASP A 28 1.55 -20.32 1.68
N ASN A 29 2.29 -19.65 0.80
CA ASN A 29 3.74 -19.78 0.64
C ASN A 29 4.55 -18.86 1.57
N GLY A 30 3.89 -18.22 2.52
CA GLY A 30 4.52 -17.26 3.44
C GLY A 30 4.97 -15.96 2.78
N MET A 31 4.56 -15.68 1.54
CA MET A 31 4.91 -14.45 0.82
C MET A 31 3.91 -13.33 1.11
N TRP A 32 4.45 -12.12 1.26
CA TRP A 32 3.71 -10.92 1.58
C TRP A 32 4.02 -9.82 0.57
N THR A 33 3.08 -8.90 0.39
CA THR A 33 3.26 -7.71 -0.44
C THR A 33 2.81 -6.48 0.31
N LEU A 34 3.43 -5.35 -0.04
CA LEU A 34 3.01 -4.04 0.39
C LEU A 34 2.30 -3.35 -0.77
N LEU A 35 1.04 -2.99 -0.57
CA LEU A 35 0.19 -2.35 -1.57
C LEU A 35 0.11 -0.85 -1.27
N PHE A 36 0.04 -0.04 -2.33
CA PHE A 36 -0.09 1.40 -2.28
C PHE A 36 -1.22 1.86 -3.21
N ALA A 37 -2.03 2.80 -2.74
CA ALA A 37 -2.90 3.60 -3.57
C ALA A 37 -2.59 5.07 -3.28
N ALA A 38 -2.41 5.89 -4.32
CA ALA A 38 -2.11 7.31 -4.17
C ALA A 38 -2.98 8.14 -5.12
N GLY A 39 -3.33 9.34 -4.68
CA GLY A 39 -4.23 10.24 -5.40
C GLY A 39 -4.56 11.49 -4.61
N MET A 40 -5.55 12.26 -5.08
CA MET A 40 -6.12 13.37 -4.32
C MET A 40 -7.08 12.82 -3.26
N SER A 41 -7.07 13.40 -2.05
CA SER A 41 -7.98 12.98 -0.98
C SER A 41 -9.44 13.25 -1.38
N GLY A 42 -10.32 12.29 -1.11
CA GLY A 42 -11.74 12.35 -1.50
C GLY A 42 -12.05 11.89 -2.93
N GLU A 43 -11.03 11.67 -3.77
CA GLU A 43 -11.17 11.25 -5.16
C GLU A 43 -10.83 9.76 -5.35
N GLN A 44 -10.90 9.25 -6.58
CA GLN A 44 -10.32 7.95 -6.94
C GLN A 44 -8.78 7.99 -6.89
N PRO A 45 -8.11 6.87 -6.59
CA PRO A 45 -6.65 6.84 -6.63
C PRO A 45 -6.18 7.02 -8.07
N SER A 46 -5.22 7.92 -8.29
CA SER A 46 -4.60 8.10 -9.60
C SER A 46 -3.58 7.01 -9.92
N THR A 47 -3.07 6.31 -8.91
CA THR A 47 -2.17 5.17 -9.09
C THR A 47 -2.35 4.13 -8.00
N VAL A 48 -2.20 2.86 -8.38
CA VAL A 48 -2.15 1.71 -7.47
C VAL A 48 -0.90 0.90 -7.82
N LYS A 49 -0.10 0.57 -6.81
CA LYS A 49 1.18 -0.13 -6.96
C LYS A 49 1.37 -1.17 -5.86
N SER A 50 2.36 -2.04 -6.05
CA SER A 50 2.79 -3.01 -5.07
C SER A 50 4.33 -3.07 -4.98
N GLN A 51 4.81 -3.55 -3.84
CA GLN A 51 6.22 -3.87 -3.58
C GLN A 51 6.30 -5.28 -2.97
N GLY A 52 7.37 -6.01 -3.33
CA GLY A 52 7.56 -7.41 -2.95
C GLY A 52 7.64 -8.34 -4.17
N PRO A 53 7.50 -9.66 -3.98
CA PRO A 53 7.07 -10.33 -2.75
C PRO A 53 8.16 -10.37 -1.66
N PHE A 54 7.75 -10.37 -0.40
CA PHE A 54 8.61 -10.44 0.78
C PHE A 54 8.37 -11.73 1.56
N HIS A 55 9.43 -12.29 2.16
CA HIS A 55 9.32 -13.46 3.03
C HIS A 55 8.81 -13.05 4.42
N GLY A 56 7.53 -13.28 4.68
CA GLY A 56 6.88 -12.94 5.94
C GLY A 56 6.52 -11.44 6.10
N PRO A 57 5.64 -11.13 7.07
CA PRO A 57 5.10 -9.78 7.25
C PRO A 57 6.14 -8.79 7.78
N PHE A 58 7.12 -9.25 8.56
CA PHE A 58 8.10 -8.37 9.22
C PHE A 58 9.00 -7.64 8.23
N VAL A 59 9.39 -8.30 7.13
CA VAL A 59 10.18 -7.67 6.07
C VAL A 59 9.37 -6.58 5.36
N ALA A 60 8.09 -6.85 5.10
CA ALA A 60 7.18 -5.86 4.53
C ALA A 60 6.93 -4.67 5.48
N GLU A 61 6.79 -4.92 6.79
CA GLU A 61 6.62 -3.89 7.81
C GLU A 61 7.87 -2.99 7.91
N ARG A 62 9.07 -3.56 7.85
CA ARG A 62 10.31 -2.79 7.82
C ARG A 62 10.43 -1.92 6.57
N MET A 63 10.09 -2.48 5.40
CA MET A 63 10.07 -1.73 4.14
C MET A 63 9.06 -0.59 4.19
N LEU A 64 7.88 -0.83 4.75
CA LEU A 64 6.86 0.21 4.96
C LEU A 64 7.40 1.32 5.88
N GLY A 65 8.09 0.97 6.96
CA GLY A 65 8.75 1.94 7.85
C GLY A 65 9.69 2.88 7.09
N THR A 66 10.63 2.34 6.30
CA THR A 66 11.56 3.14 5.49
C THR A 66 10.84 4.06 4.50
N ILE A 67 9.74 3.59 3.90
CA ILE A 67 8.94 4.40 2.96
C ILE A 67 8.21 5.52 3.70
N VAL A 68 7.63 5.23 4.86
CA VAL A 68 6.99 6.24 5.71
C VAL A 68 8.00 7.30 6.13
N ASP A 69 9.18 6.90 6.62
CA ASP A 69 10.24 7.83 7.01
C ASP A 69 10.62 8.76 5.84
N SER A 70 10.80 8.18 4.64
CA SER A 70 11.07 8.97 3.43
C SER A 70 9.92 9.92 3.08
N LEU A 71 8.67 9.46 3.08
CA LEU A 71 7.51 10.30 2.79
C LEU A 71 7.35 11.43 3.81
N THR A 72 7.62 11.17 5.08
CA THR A 72 7.59 12.19 6.14
C THR A 72 8.65 13.26 5.93
N LEU A 73 9.86 12.90 5.47
CA LEU A 73 10.86 13.91 5.05
C LEU A 73 10.36 14.80 3.90
N HIS A 74 9.41 14.33 3.09
CA HIS A 74 8.78 15.09 2.01
C HIS A 74 7.49 15.81 2.44
N GLY A 75 7.18 15.85 3.75
CA GLY A 75 6.04 16.57 4.31
C GLY A 75 4.73 15.79 4.27
N TYR A 76 4.77 14.47 4.15
CA TYR A 76 3.60 13.62 4.41
C TYR A 76 3.45 13.34 5.90
N GLU A 77 2.23 13.44 6.40
CA GLU A 77 1.87 13.14 7.77
C GLU A 77 0.99 11.90 7.82
N GLN A 78 1.19 11.06 8.83
CA GLN A 78 0.34 9.89 9.04
C GLN A 78 -0.97 10.33 9.69
N MET A 79 -2.09 9.91 9.10
CA MET A 79 -3.42 10.24 9.57
C MET A 79 -4.14 8.99 10.05
N ASP A 80 -4.91 9.11 11.13
CA ASP A 80 -5.84 8.07 11.60
C ASP A 80 -7.18 8.18 10.86
N GLU A 81 -7.11 8.09 9.54
CA GLU A 81 -8.27 8.17 8.66
C GLU A 81 -8.61 6.78 8.07
N PRO A 82 -9.91 6.48 7.85
CA PRO A 82 -10.31 5.23 7.24
C PRO A 82 -9.76 5.11 5.82
N GLN A 83 -9.39 3.90 5.41
CA GLN A 83 -8.92 3.63 4.04
C GLN A 83 -10.10 3.62 3.05
N ILE A 84 -10.21 4.69 2.26
CA ILE A 84 -11.28 4.88 1.27
C ILE A 84 -11.01 4.11 -0.04
N TRP A 85 -9.78 3.65 -0.27
CA TRP A 85 -9.38 2.91 -1.48
C TRP A 85 -9.15 1.41 -1.25
N CYS A 86 -9.69 0.86 -0.16
CA CYS A 86 -9.54 -0.56 0.18
C CYS A 86 -9.99 -1.51 -0.95
N LEU A 87 -11.04 -1.17 -1.71
CA LEU A 87 -11.50 -1.96 -2.86
C LEU A 87 -10.51 -1.95 -4.03
N HIS A 88 -9.87 -0.81 -4.30
CA HIS A 88 -8.83 -0.70 -5.34
C HIS A 88 -7.61 -1.55 -4.98
N LEU A 89 -7.17 -1.49 -3.71
CA LEU A 89 -6.09 -2.30 -3.19
C LEU A 89 -6.43 -3.80 -3.26
N GLN A 90 -7.67 -4.19 -2.90
CA GLN A 90 -8.12 -5.57 -2.97
C GLN A 90 -8.20 -6.09 -4.42
N ALA A 91 -8.67 -5.27 -5.35
CA ALA A 91 -8.69 -5.61 -6.78
C ALA A 91 -7.27 -5.84 -7.31
N HIS A 92 -6.33 -4.96 -6.95
CA HIS A 92 -4.93 -5.11 -7.32
C HIS A 92 -4.30 -6.38 -6.72
N LEU A 93 -4.58 -6.69 -5.44
CA LEU A 93 -4.12 -7.93 -4.82
C LEU A 93 -4.61 -9.18 -5.56
N ARG A 94 -5.88 -9.19 -5.99
CA ARG A 94 -6.43 -10.30 -6.80
C ARG A 94 -5.70 -10.45 -8.13
N GLN A 95 -5.34 -9.34 -8.78
CA GLN A 95 -4.56 -9.38 -10.02
C GLN A 95 -3.16 -9.96 -9.79
N LEU A 96 -2.49 -9.57 -8.70
CA LEU A 96 -1.19 -10.13 -8.34
C LEU A 96 -1.26 -11.64 -8.11
N ASN A 97 -2.28 -12.10 -7.38
CA ASN A 97 -2.49 -13.52 -7.11
C ASN A 97 -2.78 -14.31 -8.40
N GLY A 98 -3.68 -13.82 -9.25
CA GLY A 98 -3.97 -14.48 -10.54
C GLY A 98 -2.81 -14.42 -11.54
N GLY A 99 -1.94 -13.42 -11.44
CA GLY A 99 -0.71 -13.34 -12.22
C GLY A 99 0.35 -14.35 -11.76
N GLN A 100 0.47 -14.59 -10.45
CA GLN A 100 1.38 -15.61 -9.90
C GLN A 100 0.95 -17.03 -10.28
N GLU A 101 -0.36 -17.33 -10.26
CA GLU A 101 -0.87 -18.63 -10.69
C GLU A 101 -0.49 -18.98 -12.14
N ARG A 102 -0.42 -17.98 -13.02
CA ARG A 102 -0.03 -18.17 -14.43
C ARG A 102 1.46 -18.44 -14.66
N LEU A 103 2.32 -18.07 -13.71
CA LEU A 103 3.77 -18.32 -13.78
C LEU A 103 4.17 -19.65 -13.12
N ALA A 104 3.26 -20.25 -12.34
CA ALA A 104 3.48 -21.51 -11.61
C ALA A 104 2.96 -22.76 -12.35
N LEU A 105 2.35 -22.59 -13.53
CA LEU A 105 1.90 -23.64 -14.45
C LEU A 105 2.87 -23.77 -15.63
#